data_AF-A0A4P6HQ88-F1
#
_entry.id   AF-A0A4P6HQ88-F1
#
_cell.length_a   1.000
_cell.length_b   1.000
_cell.length_c   1.000
_cell.angle_alpha   90.00
_cell.angle_beta   90.00
_cell.angle_gamma   90.00
#
_symmetry.space_group_name_H-M   'P 1'
#
loop_
_entity.id
_entity.type
_entity.pdbx_description
1 polymer ?
#
loop_
_entity_poly.entity_id
_entity_poly.type
_entity_poly.pdbx_seq_one_letter_code
_entity_poly.pdbx_strand_id
1 'polypeptide(L)'
;MFKALAEAREMPHGLTARNFMGLTVTQLAAVLGVSRKTLSNIVNERAGVTPDMSLRLSRAFGTTPALWLNLQQAHDLWVAEHEPTGWEQVMPVPMPATPSDDTQASA
;
A
#
# COMPACT_ATOMS: atom_id res chain seq x y z
N MET A 1 -1.36 -6.35 -3.82
CA MET A 1 -2.15 -5.10 -3.75
C MET A 1 -3.22 -4.97 -4.84
N PHE A 2 -2.90 -4.70 -6.11
CA PHE A 2 -3.92 -4.56 -7.18
C PHE A 2 -4.63 -5.89 -7.49
N LYS A 3 -3.93 -7.02 -7.37
CA LYS A 3 -4.50 -8.36 -7.49
C LYS A 3 -5.47 -8.64 -6.35
N ALA A 4 -5.08 -8.33 -5.11
CA ALA A 4 -5.95 -8.43 -3.94
C ALA A 4 -7.21 -7.54 -4.04
N LEU A 5 -7.08 -6.31 -4.56
CA LEU A 5 -8.23 -5.42 -4.82
C LEU A 5 -9.15 -5.92 -5.94
N ALA A 6 -8.60 -6.68 -6.90
CA ALA A 6 -9.38 -7.35 -7.94
C ALA A 6 -10.00 -8.69 -7.47
N GLU A 7 -9.37 -9.38 -6.52
CA GLU A 7 -9.82 -10.65 -5.93
C GLU A 7 -10.87 -10.45 -4.82
N ALA A 8 -10.81 -9.36 -4.07
CA ALA A 8 -11.71 -9.09 -2.93
C ALA A 8 -13.17 -8.76 -3.31
N ARG A 9 -13.50 -8.70 -4.61
CA ARG A 9 -14.88 -8.64 -5.11
C ARG A 9 -15.11 -9.83 -6.02
N GLU A 10 -15.90 -10.80 -5.56
CA GLU A 10 -16.34 -11.93 -6.38
C GLU A 10 -16.89 -11.41 -7.73
N MET A 11 -16.20 -11.75 -8.82
CA MET A 11 -16.63 -11.43 -10.18
C MET A 11 -16.66 -12.75 -10.98
N PRO A 12 -17.85 -13.23 -11.40
CA PRO A 12 -17.97 -14.51 -12.07
C PRO A 12 -17.32 -14.47 -13.45
N HIS A 13 -16.39 -15.41 -13.62
CA HIS A 13 -15.91 -16.05 -14.86
C HIS A 13 -15.52 -15.12 -16.03
N GLY A 14 -14.20 -14.89 -16.17
CA GLY A 14 -13.60 -14.65 -17.49
C GLY A 14 -12.88 -13.32 -17.72
N LEU A 15 -12.72 -12.46 -16.70
CA LEU A 15 -11.86 -11.28 -16.83
C LEU A 15 -10.47 -11.59 -16.28
N THR A 16 -9.54 -11.87 -17.19
CA THR A 16 -8.10 -11.70 -16.94
C THR A 16 -7.85 -10.26 -16.46
N ALA A 17 -6.72 -9.98 -15.79
CA ALA A 17 -6.27 -8.68 -15.24
C ALA A 17 -6.22 -7.48 -16.24
N ARG A 18 -6.89 -7.62 -17.38
CA ARG A 18 -7.03 -6.70 -18.50
C ARG A 18 -8.23 -5.76 -18.39
N ASN A 19 -9.17 -5.90 -17.45
CA ASN A 19 -10.38 -5.07 -17.42
C ASN A 19 -10.74 -4.61 -15.99
N PHE A 20 -9.90 -3.77 -15.39
CA PHE A 20 -10.39 -2.93 -14.30
C PHE A 20 -11.17 -1.78 -14.96
N MET A 21 -12.51 -1.74 -14.81
CA MET A 21 -13.43 -0.76 -15.43
C MET A 21 -13.62 -0.84 -16.96
N GLY A 22 -13.31 -1.98 -17.59
CA GLY A 22 -13.39 -2.15 -19.05
C GLY A 22 -12.23 -1.50 -19.83
N LEU A 23 -11.23 -0.99 -19.11
CA LEU A 23 -9.99 -0.46 -19.70
C LEU A 23 -8.90 -1.52 -19.69
N THR A 24 -8.31 -1.75 -20.86
CA THR A 24 -7.10 -2.54 -21.01
C THR A 24 -5.93 -1.92 -20.24
N VAL A 25 -4.98 -2.74 -19.80
CA VAL A 25 -3.71 -2.26 -19.21
C VAL A 25 -3.03 -1.23 -20.11
N THR A 26 -3.12 -1.36 -21.43
CA THR A 26 -2.57 -0.38 -22.37
C THR A 26 -3.30 0.96 -22.28
N GLN A 27 -4.63 0.96 -22.22
CA GLN A 27 -5.43 2.18 -22.09
C GLN A 27 -5.19 2.86 -20.74
N LEU A 28 -5.17 2.10 -19.65
CA LEU A 28 -4.89 2.65 -18.33
C LEU A 28 -3.47 3.22 -18.24
N ALA A 29 -2.47 2.56 -18.85
CA ALA A 29 -1.10 3.08 -18.90
C ALA A 29 -1.04 4.42 -19.64
N ALA A 30 -1.81 4.56 -20.73
CA ALA A 30 -1.93 5.83 -21.46
C ALA A 30 -2.59 6.92 -20.62
N VAL A 31 -3.69 6.62 -19.90
CA VAL A 31 -4.36 7.56 -19.00
C VAL A 31 -3.43 8.04 -17.88
N LEU A 32 -2.65 7.12 -17.31
CA LEU A 32 -1.68 7.43 -16.25
C LEU A 32 -0.41 8.12 -16.78
N GLY A 33 -0.21 8.18 -18.09
CA GLY A 33 0.99 8.74 -18.71
C GLY A 33 2.27 7.95 -18.39
N VAL A 34 2.17 6.62 -18.32
CA VAL A 34 3.30 5.72 -18.02
C VAL A 34 3.42 4.62 -19.07
N SER A 35 4.57 3.95 -19.12
CA SER A 35 4.73 2.82 -20.03
C SER A 35 3.81 1.65 -19.61
N ARG A 36 3.33 0.88 -20.60
CA ARG A 36 2.60 -0.37 -20.33
C ARG A 36 3.40 -1.32 -19.44
N LYS A 37 4.73 -1.36 -19.60
CA LYS A 37 5.63 -2.18 -18.78
C LYS A 37 5.60 -1.73 -17.32
N THR A 38 5.64 -0.43 -17.06
CA THR A 38 5.56 0.15 -15.70
C THR A 38 4.25 -0.25 -15.04
N LEU A 39 3.11 -0.03 -15.71
CA LEU A 39 1.82 -0.41 -15.15
C LEU A 39 1.70 -1.93 -14.98
N SER A 40 2.19 -2.71 -15.95
CA SER A 40 2.21 -4.17 -15.86
C SER A 40 3.03 -4.64 -14.66
N ASN A 41 4.16 -4.01 -14.35
CA ASN A 41 4.96 -4.37 -13.19
C ASN A 41 4.20 -4.09 -11.89
N ILE A 42 3.49 -2.97 -11.80
CA ILE A 42 2.67 -2.62 -10.63
C ILE A 42 1.50 -3.60 -10.46
N VAL A 43 0.78 -3.89 -11.54
CA VAL A 43 -0.37 -4.82 -11.52
C VAL A 43 0.06 -6.24 -11.14
N ASN A 44 1.25 -6.67 -11.57
CA ASN A 44 1.82 -7.97 -11.23
C ASN A 44 2.71 -7.93 -9.97
N GLU A 45 2.64 -6.86 -9.18
CA GLU A 45 3.35 -6.74 -7.88
C GLU A 45 4.88 -6.86 -7.98
N ARG A 46 5.43 -6.62 -9.18
CA ARG A 46 6.88 -6.54 -9.46
C ARG A 46 7.45 -5.14 -9.25
N ALA A 47 6.60 -4.16 -9.00
CA ALA A 47 6.97 -2.80 -8.63
C ALA A 47 5.92 -2.23 -7.68
N GLY A 48 6.35 -1.50 -6.66
CA GLY A 48 5.44 -0.82 -5.74
C GLY A 48 4.87 0.48 -6.32
N VAL A 49 3.84 1.01 -5.65
CA VAL A 49 3.28 2.32 -5.92
C VAL A 49 4.14 3.40 -5.27
N THR A 50 4.81 4.20 -6.10
CA THR A 50 5.59 5.37 -5.67
C THR A 50 4.70 6.58 -5.40
N PRO A 51 5.22 7.64 -4.74
CA PRO A 51 4.48 8.90 -4.59
C PRO A 51 4.02 9.51 -5.92
N ASP A 52 4.87 9.54 -6.95
CA ASP A 52 4.48 10.00 -8.29
C ASP A 52 3.34 9.15 -8.88
N MET A 53 3.42 7.82 -8.75
CA MET A 53 2.36 6.94 -9.21
C MET A 53 1.05 7.14 -8.43
N SER A 54 1.13 7.39 -7.13
CA SER A 54 -0.04 7.67 -6.29
C SER A 54 -0.78 8.93 -6.75
N LEU A 55 -0.05 9.98 -7.16
CA LEU A 55 -0.63 11.20 -7.73
C LEU A 55 -1.34 10.90 -9.05
N ARG A 56 -0.72 10.13 -9.95
CA ARG A 56 -1.31 9.72 -11.23
C ARG A 56 -2.59 8.93 -11.04
N LEU A 57 -2.56 7.92 -10.16
CA LEU A 57 -3.70 7.08 -9.84
C LEU A 57 -4.84 7.90 -9.19
N SER A 58 -4.51 8.81 -8.27
CA SER A 58 -5.49 9.69 -7.63
C SER A 58 -6.24 10.54 -8.66
N ARG A 59 -5.53 11.10 -9.64
CA ARG A 59 -6.12 11.92 -10.70
C ARG A 59 -6.92 11.09 -11.70
N ALA A 60 -6.46 9.88 -12.02
CA ALA A 60 -7.16 8.99 -12.96
C ALA A 60 -8.47 8.42 -12.38
N PHE A 61 -8.51 8.14 -11.08
CA PHE A 61 -9.63 7.47 -10.43
C PHE A 61 -10.47 8.36 -9.51
N GLY A 62 -10.13 9.65 -9.39
CA GLY A 62 -10.84 10.58 -8.51
C GLY A 62 -10.70 10.24 -7.02
N THR A 63 -9.55 9.68 -6.63
CA THR A 63 -9.25 9.29 -5.24
C THR A 63 -8.20 10.21 -4.63
N THR A 64 -7.70 9.88 -3.44
CA THR A 64 -6.56 10.59 -2.83
C THR A 64 -5.24 9.84 -3.09
N PRO A 65 -4.09 10.55 -3.19
CA PRO A 65 -2.78 9.90 -3.24
C PRO A 65 -2.49 9.05 -2.00
N ALA A 66 -2.90 9.54 -0.82
CA ALA A 66 -2.72 8.85 0.45
C ALA A 66 -3.38 7.46 0.48
N LEU A 67 -4.54 7.28 -0.16
CA LEU A 67 -5.17 5.97 -0.30
C LEU A 67 -4.20 4.95 -0.91
N TRP A 68 -3.54 5.31 -2.01
CA TRP A 68 -2.66 4.41 -2.74
C TRP A 68 -1.36 4.12 -1.98
N LEU A 69 -0.80 5.12 -1.30
CA LEU A 69 0.38 4.93 -0.46
C LEU A 69 0.08 4.07 0.76
N ASN A 70 -1.07 4.26 1.40
CA ASN A 70 -1.48 3.44 2.55
C ASN A 70 -1.66 1.97 2.15
N LEU A 71 -2.20 1.70 0.96
CA LEU A 71 -2.32 0.34 0.42
C LEU A 71 -0.94 -0.29 0.16
N GLN A 72 0.01 0.49 -0.38
CA GLN A 72 1.38 0.02 -0.57
C GLN A 72 2.06 -0.27 0.78
N GLN A 73 1.92 0.64 1.74
CA GLN A 73 2.49 0.48 3.08
C GLN A 73 1.92 -0.74 3.80
N ALA A 74 0.60 -0.96 3.73
CA ALA A 74 -0.04 -2.12 4.33
C ALA A 74 0.48 -3.43 3.71
N HIS A 75 0.67 -3.44 2.39
CA HIS A 75 1.27 -4.58 1.70
C HIS A 75 2.72 -4.81 2.13
N ASP A 76 3.54 -3.76 2.16
CA ASP A 76 4.95 -3.86 2.52
C ASP A 76 5.13 -4.32 3.97
N LEU A 77 4.26 -3.86 4.88
CA LEU A 77 4.22 -4.35 6.26
C LEU A 77 3.84 -5.83 6.32
N TRP A 78 2.78 -6.24 5.62
CA TRP A 78 2.38 -7.64 5.57
C TRP A 78 3.52 -8.54 5.04
N VAL A 79 4.22 -8.12 3.98
CA VAL A 79 5.40 -8.87 3.48
C VAL A 79 6.50 -8.92 4.55
N ALA A 80 6.83 -7.79 5.17
CA ALA A 80 7.87 -7.73 6.21
C ALA A 80 7.55 -8.58 7.45
N GLU A 81 6.28 -8.72 7.81
CA GLU A 81 5.82 -9.61 8.90
C GLU A 81 5.96 -11.11 8.55
N HIS A 82 5.94 -11.46 7.26
CA HIS A 82 6.02 -12.85 6.79
C HIS A 82 7.42 -13.26 6.32
N GLU A 83 8.37 -12.31 6.28
CA GLU A 83 9.78 -12.57 6.00
C GLU A 83 10.63 -12.42 7.26
N PRO A 84 11.51 -13.40 7.59
CA PRO A 84 12.36 -13.33 8.77
C PRO A 84 13.46 -12.28 8.55
N THR A 85 13.19 -11.03 8.92
CA THR A 85 14.15 -9.91 8.80
C THR A 85 14.83 -9.55 10.12
N GLY A 86 14.53 -10.27 11.21
CA GLY A 86 15.16 -10.08 12.52
C GLY A 86 14.54 -8.96 13.36
N TRP A 87 13.44 -8.37 12.90
CA TRP A 87 12.66 -7.37 13.64
C TRP A 87 12.09 -7.96 14.94
N GLU A 88 11.87 -9.26 14.99
CA GLU A 88 11.34 -9.99 16.15
C GLU A 88 12.27 -9.96 17.36
N GLN A 89 13.55 -9.65 17.15
CA GLN A 89 14.57 -9.58 18.19
C GLN A 89 14.67 -8.18 18.83
N VAL A 90 13.97 -7.19 18.28
CA VAL A 90 14.00 -5.81 18.79
C VAL A 90 13.22 -5.72 20.09
N MET A 91 13.90 -5.39 21.18
CA MET A 91 13.25 -5.16 22.47
C MET A 91 12.63 -3.75 22.52
N PRO A 92 11.44 -3.58 23.11
CA PRO A 92 10.84 -2.27 23.30
C PRO A 92 11.72 -1.43 24.22
N VAL A 93 11.83 -0.14 23.91
CA VAL A 93 12.54 0.81 24.77
C VAL A 93 11.76 0.90 26.09
N PRO A 94 12.36 0.56 27.24
CA PRO A 94 11.71 0.74 28.52
C PRO A 94 11.49 2.24 28.72
N MET A 95 10.23 2.65 28.85
CA MET A 95 9.93 4.01 29.29
C MET A 95 10.52 4.19 30.68
N PRO A 96 11.32 5.24 30.95
CA PRO A 96 11.61 5.60 32.33
C PRO A 96 10.26 5.80 32.99
N ALA A 97 9.97 5.05 34.06
CA ALA A 97 8.81 5.30 34.89
C ALA A 97 8.85 6.80 35.17
N THR A 98 7.88 7.55 34.64
CA THR A 98 7.73 8.96 35.00
C THR A 98 7.70 8.95 36.52
N PRO A 99 8.59 9.67 37.21
CA PRO A 99 8.45 9.79 38.65
C PRO A 99 7.06 10.38 38.84
N SER A 100 6.16 9.57 39.39
CA SER A 100 4.82 9.97 39.77
C SER A 100 4.97 11.25 40.55
N ASP A 101 4.21 12.27 40.16
CA ASP A 101 4.19 13.64 40.68
C ASP A 101 3.66 13.68 42.13
N ASP A 102 4.15 12.80 43.01
CA ASP A 102 3.77 12.69 44.42
C ASP A 102 4.63 13.59 45.33
N THR A 103 5.41 14.53 44.76
CA THR A 103 6.14 15.55 45.55
C THR A 103 5.43 16.91 45.50
N GLN A 104 4.10 16.90 45.60
CA GLN A 104 3.31 18.08 46.00
C GLN A 104 2.23 17.70 47.02
N ALA A 105 2.63 17.05 48.12
CA ALA A 105 1.84 17.04 49.35
C ALA A 105 2.72 16.62 50.54
N SER A 106 3.50 17.55 51.11
CA SER A 106 3.73 17.62 52.55
C SER A 106 4.67 18.77 52.92
N ALA A 107 4.20 19.55 53.89
CA ALA A 107 4.88 20.54 54.73
C ALA A 107 4.93 21.99 54.22
#